data_AF-A0A929G7R6-F1
#
_entry.id   AF-A0A929G7R6-F1
#
_cell.length_a   1.000
_cell.length_b   1.000
_cell.length_c   1.000
_cell.angle_alpha   90.00
_cell.angle_beta   90.00
_cell.angle_gamma   90.00
#
_symmetry.space_group_name_H-M   'P 1'
#
loop_
_entity.id
_entity.type
_entity.pdbx_description
1 polymer ?
#
loop_
_entity_poly.entity_id
_entity_poly.type
_entity_poly.pdbx_seq_one_letter_code
_entity_poly.pdbx_strand_id
1 'polypeptide(L)'
;MQEAEVVQAVVEGEEAAGSELVQVSTDEWTTAALAHASALLTLILGMAGGVGALVGPVVPLAMYFGYRERSRFVAFHALQSFVYQVAGVLIYAVLAAVLAVWMAMAWTISGLLSAVLVGLLLMPFALLLTLLAVLLLVCAPFAWLGYGLYGAYQVYQGRAFRYWLIGEWLEREVKV
;
A
#
# COMPACT_ATOMS: atom_id res chain seq x y z
N MET A 1 -44.23 -37.69 -14.83
CA MET A 1 -43.22 -37.13 -15.75
C MET A 1 -43.12 -35.61 -15.59
N GLN A 2 -44.24 -34.89 -15.56
CA GLN A 2 -44.26 -33.43 -15.34
C GLN A 2 -43.67 -32.98 -13.99
N GLU A 3 -43.88 -33.72 -12.90
CA GLU A 3 -43.30 -33.36 -11.59
C GLU A 3 -41.76 -33.50 -11.55
N ALA A 4 -41.19 -34.46 -12.29
CA ALA A 4 -39.74 -34.67 -12.33
C ALA A 4 -39.03 -33.52 -13.09
N GLU A 5 -39.66 -33.01 -14.13
CA GLU A 5 -39.17 -31.87 -14.92
C GLU A 5 -39.18 -30.57 -14.11
N VAL A 6 -40.23 -30.36 -13.30
CA VAL A 6 -40.32 -29.19 -12.39
C VAL A 6 -39.25 -29.26 -11.31
N VAL A 7 -39.03 -30.42 -10.70
CA VAL A 7 -38.00 -30.60 -9.67
C VAL A 7 -36.60 -30.36 -10.26
N GLN A 8 -36.33 -30.86 -11.47
CA GLN A 8 -35.04 -30.65 -12.13
C GLN A 8 -34.81 -29.16 -12.46
N ALA A 9 -35.82 -28.45 -12.96
CA ALA A 9 -35.71 -27.03 -13.24
C ALA A 9 -35.48 -26.17 -11.98
N VAL A 10 -36.04 -26.57 -10.83
CA VAL A 10 -35.80 -25.89 -9.54
C VAL A 10 -34.36 -26.10 -9.08
N VAL A 11 -33.84 -27.34 -9.13
CA VAL A 11 -32.47 -27.66 -8.73
C VAL A 11 -31.45 -26.94 -9.62
N GLU A 12 -31.64 -26.94 -10.94
CA GLU A 12 -30.78 -26.21 -11.87
C GLU A 12 -30.79 -24.69 -11.61
N GLY A 13 -31.94 -24.14 -11.24
CA GLY A 13 -32.07 -22.73 -10.84
C GLY A 13 -31.34 -22.39 -9.54
N GLU A 14 -31.41 -23.26 -8.53
CA GLU A 14 -30.69 -23.09 -7.27
C GLU A 14 -29.16 -23.22 -7.44
N GLU A 15 -28.70 -24.17 -8.26
CA GLU A 15 -27.28 -24.33 -8.57
C GLU A 15 -26.71 -23.13 -9.34
N ALA A 16 -27.46 -22.61 -10.31
CA ALA A 16 -27.08 -21.42 -11.07
C ALA A 16 -26.97 -20.18 -10.17
N ALA A 17 -27.96 -19.95 -9.31
CA ALA A 17 -27.95 -18.84 -8.35
C ALA A 17 -26.80 -18.97 -7.35
N GLY A 18 -26.53 -20.19 -6.85
CA GLY A 18 -25.40 -20.46 -5.97
C GLY A 18 -24.05 -20.16 -6.64
N SER A 19 -23.87 -20.57 -7.89
CA SER A 19 -22.67 -20.29 -8.68
C SER A 19 -22.45 -18.78 -8.88
N GLU A 20 -23.50 -18.03 -9.24
CA GLU A 20 -23.42 -16.58 -9.44
C GLU A 20 -23.01 -15.84 -8.16
N LEU A 21 -23.58 -16.20 -7.02
CA LEU A 21 -23.21 -15.62 -5.72
C LEU A 21 -21.75 -15.90 -5.34
N VAL A 22 -21.26 -17.12 -5.61
CA VAL A 22 -19.86 -17.49 -5.40
C VAL A 22 -18.94 -16.66 -6.31
N GLN A 23 -19.30 -16.47 -7.57
CA GLN A 23 -18.55 -15.64 -8.51
C GLN A 23 -18.50 -14.18 -8.06
N VAL A 24 -19.65 -13.57 -7.73
CA VAL A 24 -19.72 -12.18 -7.22
C VAL A 24 -18.82 -12.00 -5.99
N SER A 25 -18.88 -12.94 -5.03
CA SER A 25 -18.01 -12.86 -3.86
C SER A 25 -16.52 -12.95 -4.23
N THR A 26 -16.14 -13.85 -5.13
CA THR A 26 -14.75 -14.03 -5.59
C THR A 26 -14.23 -12.79 -6.30
N ASP A 27 -15.07 -12.14 -7.09
CA ASP A 27 -14.76 -10.89 -7.78
C ASP A 27 -14.54 -9.74 -6.78
N GLU A 28 -15.33 -9.67 -5.70
CA GLU A 28 -15.14 -8.69 -4.63
C GLU A 28 -13.82 -8.90 -3.88
N TRP A 29 -13.48 -10.14 -3.51
CA TRP A 29 -12.20 -10.47 -2.87
C TRP A 29 -11.00 -10.11 -3.76
N THR A 30 -11.09 -10.45 -5.04
CA THR A 30 -10.04 -10.11 -6.02
C THR A 30 -9.91 -8.60 -6.19
N THR A 31 -11.03 -7.89 -6.30
CA THR A 31 -11.04 -6.42 -6.43
C THR A 31 -10.48 -5.73 -5.19
N ALA A 32 -10.84 -6.19 -4.00
CA ALA A 32 -10.28 -5.69 -2.75
C ALA A 32 -8.77 -5.93 -2.66
N ALA A 33 -8.29 -7.11 -3.08
CA ALA A 33 -6.86 -7.42 -3.14
C ALA A 33 -6.11 -6.50 -4.13
N LEU A 34 -6.70 -6.23 -5.31
CA LEU A 34 -6.12 -5.31 -6.29
C LEU A 34 -5.98 -3.88 -5.75
N ALA A 35 -6.90 -3.44 -4.89
CA ALA A 35 -6.79 -2.14 -4.25
C ALA A 35 -5.50 -2.04 -3.40
N HIS A 36 -5.10 -3.11 -2.72
CA HIS A 36 -3.81 -3.16 -2.00
C HIS A 36 -2.62 -3.34 -2.95
N ALA A 37 -2.75 -4.16 -3.99
CA ALA A 37 -1.69 -4.39 -4.97
C ALA A 37 -1.31 -3.12 -5.75
N SER A 38 -2.21 -2.14 -5.85
CA SER A 38 -1.93 -0.83 -6.45
C SER A 38 -0.79 -0.06 -5.78
N ALA A 39 -0.37 -0.43 -4.56
CA ALA A 39 0.85 0.09 -3.92
C ALA A 39 2.11 -0.11 -4.79
N LEU A 40 2.14 -1.14 -5.64
CA LEU A 40 3.20 -1.34 -6.63
C LEU A 40 3.27 -0.20 -7.63
N LEU A 41 2.12 0.29 -8.09
CA LEU A 41 2.05 1.43 -9.01
C LEU A 41 2.58 2.70 -8.32
N THR A 42 2.21 2.92 -7.06
CA THR A 42 2.75 4.02 -6.25
C THR A 42 4.27 3.98 -6.16
N LEU A 43 4.86 2.79 -5.97
CA LEU A 43 6.30 2.63 -5.97
C LEU A 43 6.90 2.96 -7.34
N ILE A 44 6.38 2.35 -8.42
CA ILE A 44 6.90 2.55 -9.79
C ILE A 44 6.86 4.03 -10.18
N LEU A 45 5.74 4.71 -9.93
CA LEU A 45 5.59 6.14 -10.22
C LEU A 45 6.47 6.99 -9.30
N GLY A 46 6.64 6.60 -8.03
CA GLY A 46 7.54 7.26 -7.09
C GLY A 46 9.01 7.24 -7.54
N MET A 47 9.45 6.17 -8.22
CA MET A 47 10.81 6.08 -8.77
C MET A 47 11.06 7.07 -9.92
N ALA A 48 10.00 7.58 -10.58
CA ALA A 48 10.09 8.55 -11.68
C ALA A 48 10.25 10.01 -11.17
N GLY A 49 11.13 10.24 -10.20
CA GLY A 49 11.42 11.58 -9.66
C GLY A 49 10.59 12.00 -8.44
N GLY A 50 10.00 11.05 -7.71
CA GLY A 50 9.34 11.28 -6.41
C GLY A 50 7.91 11.80 -6.51
N VAL A 51 7.63 12.75 -7.40
CA VAL A 51 6.29 13.37 -7.53
C VAL A 51 5.22 12.35 -7.95
N GLY A 52 5.60 11.34 -8.74
CA GLY A 52 4.68 10.29 -9.16
C GLY A 52 4.12 9.44 -8.00
N ALA A 53 4.77 9.43 -6.84
CA ALA A 53 4.26 8.76 -5.64
C ALA A 53 2.92 9.34 -5.15
N LEU A 54 2.61 10.60 -5.49
CA LEU A 54 1.33 11.23 -5.15
C LEU A 54 0.18 10.75 -6.05
N VAL A 55 0.50 10.26 -7.25
CA VAL A 55 -0.49 9.81 -8.23
C VAL A 55 -0.96 8.40 -7.93
N GLY A 56 -0.09 7.52 -7.44
CA GLY A 56 -0.44 6.12 -7.18
C GLY A 56 -1.64 5.91 -6.22
N PRO A 57 -1.75 6.63 -5.08
CA PRO A 57 -2.92 6.56 -4.21
C PRO A 57 -4.25 6.96 -4.85
N VAL A 58 -4.24 7.60 -6.03
CA VAL A 58 -5.48 7.89 -6.78
C VAL A 58 -6.20 6.61 -7.19
N VAL A 59 -5.47 5.51 -7.45
CA VAL A 59 -6.08 4.23 -7.85
C VAL A 59 -7.01 3.66 -6.75
N PRO A 60 -6.54 3.38 -5.53
CA PRO A 60 -7.42 2.87 -4.47
C PRO A 60 -8.50 3.90 -4.09
N LEU A 61 -8.23 5.20 -4.22
CA LEU A 61 -9.25 6.23 -3.99
C LEU A 61 -10.38 6.18 -5.04
N ALA A 62 -10.02 6.03 -6.32
CA ALA A 62 -10.99 5.85 -7.40
C ALA A 62 -11.80 4.57 -7.21
N MET A 63 -11.17 3.47 -6.76
CA MET A 63 -11.86 2.24 -6.41
C MET A 63 -12.83 2.44 -5.24
N TYR A 64 -12.45 3.18 -4.20
CA TYR A 64 -13.36 3.51 -3.10
C TYR A 64 -14.62 4.21 -3.60
N PHE A 65 -14.48 5.28 -4.40
CA PHE A 65 -15.65 6.00 -4.94
C PHE A 65 -16.44 5.18 -5.97
N GLY A 66 -15.79 4.31 -6.74
CA GLY A 66 -16.47 3.43 -7.69
C GLY A 66 -17.29 2.31 -7.03
N TYR A 67 -16.86 1.84 -5.86
CA TYR A 67 -17.47 0.70 -5.17
C TYR A 67 -18.25 1.04 -3.89
N ARG A 68 -18.19 2.27 -3.37
CA ARG A 68 -18.88 2.68 -2.11
C ARG A 68 -20.38 2.38 -2.07
N GLU A 69 -21.07 2.36 -3.21
CA GLU A 69 -22.52 2.05 -3.29
C GLU A 69 -22.79 0.61 -3.73
N ARG A 70 -21.77 -0.11 -4.23
CA ARG A 70 -21.90 -1.46 -4.81
C ARG A 70 -21.47 -2.54 -3.82
N SER A 71 -20.39 -2.30 -3.09
CA SER A 71 -19.79 -3.26 -2.16
C SER A 71 -19.12 -2.54 -1.00
N ARG A 72 -19.68 -2.70 0.21
CA ARG A 72 -19.07 -2.17 1.44
C ARG A 72 -17.69 -2.78 1.69
N PHE A 73 -17.52 -4.05 1.34
CA PHE A 73 -16.28 -4.80 1.52
C PHE A 73 -15.15 -4.23 0.65
N VAL A 74 -15.38 -4.10 -0.67
CA VAL A 74 -14.38 -3.52 -1.58
C VAL A 74 -14.07 -2.07 -1.21
N ALA A 75 -15.10 -1.28 -0.88
CA ALA A 75 -14.92 0.11 -0.48
C ALA A 75 -14.04 0.25 0.76
N PHE A 76 -14.25 -0.58 1.78
CA PHE A 76 -13.42 -0.58 2.98
C PHE A 76 -11.95 -0.87 2.67
N HIS A 77 -11.66 -1.94 1.92
CA HIS A 77 -10.28 -2.29 1.55
C HIS A 77 -9.62 -1.24 0.65
N ALA A 78 -10.39 -0.63 -0.25
CA ALA A 78 -9.91 0.45 -1.09
C ALA A 78 -9.54 1.70 -0.26
N LEU A 79 -10.38 2.12 0.68
CA LEU A 79 -10.07 3.23 1.58
C LEU A 79 -8.88 2.91 2.48
N GLN A 80 -8.83 1.70 3.04
CA GLN A 80 -7.74 1.23 3.88
C GLN A 80 -6.40 1.24 3.11
N SER A 81 -6.39 0.77 1.85
CA SER A 81 -5.22 0.84 0.98
C SER A 81 -4.84 2.29 0.66
N PHE A 82 -5.80 3.16 0.36
CA PHE A 82 -5.53 4.59 0.13
C PHE A 82 -4.81 5.24 1.31
N VAL A 83 -5.34 5.08 2.53
CA VAL A 83 -4.73 5.66 3.74
C VAL A 83 -3.34 5.08 3.98
N TYR A 84 -3.18 3.76 3.84
CA TYR A 84 -1.87 3.12 3.92
C TYR A 84 -0.86 3.72 2.94
N GLN A 85 -1.32 3.97 1.71
CA GLN A 85 -0.44 4.46 0.68
C GLN A 85 0.00 5.91 0.93
N VAL A 86 -0.95 6.78 1.25
CA VAL A 86 -0.68 8.19 1.58
C VAL A 86 0.22 8.29 2.82
N ALA A 87 -0.08 7.54 3.88
CA ALA A 87 0.73 7.53 5.10
C ALA A 87 2.17 7.09 4.80
N GLY A 88 2.35 6.04 3.98
CA GLY A 88 3.67 5.58 3.56
C GLY A 88 4.46 6.64 2.80
N VAL A 89 3.84 7.31 1.82
CA VAL A 89 4.48 8.37 1.04
C VAL A 89 4.88 9.55 1.93
N LEU A 90 4.02 9.98 2.87
CA LEU A 90 4.32 11.06 3.79
C LEU A 90 5.46 10.70 4.76
N ILE A 91 5.42 9.52 5.36
CA ILE A 91 6.47 9.03 6.25
C ILE A 91 7.81 8.95 5.51
N TYR A 92 7.80 8.43 4.28
CA TYR A 92 9.01 8.35 3.45
C TYR A 92 9.54 9.74 3.08
N ALA A 93 8.67 10.70 2.74
CA ALA A 93 9.07 12.08 2.44
C ALA A 93 9.73 12.77 3.65
N VAL A 94 9.16 12.59 4.85
CA VAL A 94 9.74 13.11 6.10
C VAL A 94 11.10 12.44 6.38
N LEU A 95 11.19 11.12 6.27
CA LEU A 95 12.44 10.38 6.42
C LEU A 95 13.53 10.90 5.46
N ALA A 96 13.18 11.06 4.18
CA ALA A 96 14.10 11.57 3.17
C ALA A 96 14.57 13.00 3.46
N ALA A 97 13.66 13.89 3.90
CA ALA A 97 14.02 15.25 4.27
C ALA A 97 14.97 15.30 5.48
N VAL A 98 14.68 14.52 6.53
CA VAL A 98 15.54 14.43 7.72
C VAL A 98 16.93 13.90 7.37
N LEU A 99 17.00 12.82 6.59
CA LEU A 99 18.27 12.25 6.14
C LEU A 99 19.06 13.23 5.27
N ALA A 100 18.38 13.96 4.37
CA ALA A 100 19.02 14.97 3.53
C ALA A 100 19.65 16.10 4.35
N VAL A 101 18.93 16.63 5.35
CA VAL A 101 19.45 17.66 6.26
C VAL A 101 20.63 17.15 7.06
N TRP A 102 20.55 15.92 7.58
CA TRP A 102 21.63 15.32 8.35
C TRP A 102 22.88 15.11 7.49
N MET A 103 22.72 14.56 6.29
CA MET A 103 23.83 14.37 5.34
C MET A 103 24.45 15.71 4.95
N ALA A 104 23.64 16.72 4.64
CA ALA A 104 24.13 18.05 4.31
C ALA A 104 24.99 18.61 5.47
N MET A 105 24.50 18.51 6.71
CA MET A 105 25.25 18.97 7.89
C MET A 105 26.58 18.21 8.06
N ALA A 106 26.57 16.88 7.93
CA ALA A 106 27.76 16.06 8.07
C ALA A 106 28.83 16.40 7.01
N TRP A 107 28.41 16.57 5.75
CA TRP A 107 29.30 16.93 4.64
C TRP A 107 29.79 18.38 4.72
N THR A 108 28.93 19.33 5.12
CA THR A 108 29.34 20.73 5.30
C THR A 108 30.36 20.87 6.42
N ILE A 109 30.14 20.24 7.58
CA ILE A 109 31.07 20.26 8.71
C ILE A 109 32.40 19.61 8.32
N SER A 110 32.36 18.41 7.72
CA SER A 110 33.57 17.70 7.30
C SER A 110 34.32 18.47 6.22
N GLY A 111 33.61 19.05 5.25
CA GLY A 111 34.20 19.88 4.19
C GLY A 111 34.88 21.13 4.75
N LEU A 112 34.23 21.86 5.65
CA LEU A 112 34.79 23.07 6.25
C LEU A 112 36.03 22.77 7.10
N LEU A 113 35.97 21.73 7.95
CA LEU A 113 37.09 21.32 8.79
C LEU A 113 38.24 20.69 8.00
N SER A 114 38.05 20.34 6.73
CA SER A 114 39.13 19.82 5.89
C SER A 114 40.21 20.88 5.62
N ALA A 115 39.88 22.17 5.73
CA ALA A 115 40.85 23.27 5.65
C ALA A 115 41.96 23.19 6.72
N VAL A 116 41.69 22.53 7.85
CA VAL A 116 42.64 22.29 8.95
C VAL A 116 42.97 20.80 9.13
N LEU A 117 42.79 19.98 8.08
CA LEU A 117 42.99 18.52 8.04
C LEU A 117 42.09 17.67 8.96
N VAL A 118 41.47 18.26 9.99
CA VAL A 118 40.53 17.58 10.89
C VAL A 118 39.33 17.01 10.13
N GLY A 119 38.82 17.73 9.13
CA GLY A 119 37.68 17.28 8.34
C GLY A 119 37.97 16.02 7.52
N LEU A 120 39.23 15.78 7.16
CA LEU A 120 39.64 14.58 6.45
C LEU A 120 39.50 13.32 7.33
N LEU A 121 39.68 13.46 8.65
CA LEU A 121 39.41 12.40 9.63
C LEU A 121 37.91 12.14 9.83
N LEU A 122 37.06 13.16 9.60
CA LEU A 122 35.60 13.04 9.70
C LEU A 122 34.94 12.47 8.44
N MET A 123 35.59 12.59 7.27
CA MET A 123 35.07 12.09 5.99
C MET A 123 34.66 10.60 5.99
N PRO A 124 35.43 9.65 6.56
CA PRO A 124 34.99 8.26 6.67
C PRO A 124 33.65 8.12 7.40
N PHE A 125 33.41 8.91 8.44
CA PHE A 125 32.14 8.91 9.17
C PHE A 125 31.00 9.51 8.35
N ALA A 126 31.25 10.61 7.62
CA ALA A 126 30.28 11.19 6.70
C ALA A 126 29.90 10.21 5.57
N LEU A 127 30.87 9.44 5.06
CA LEU A 127 30.63 8.38 4.08
C LEU A 127 29.81 7.22 4.66
N LEU A 128 30.13 6.73 5.86
CA LEU A 128 29.34 5.69 6.55
C LEU A 128 27.89 6.15 6.80
N LEU A 129 27.71 7.40 7.21
CA LEU A 129 26.38 8.00 7.39
C LEU A 129 25.62 8.03 6.06
N THR A 130 26.29 8.42 4.97
CA THR A 130 25.69 8.43 3.63
C THR A 130 25.29 7.02 3.20
N LEU A 131 26.13 6.02 3.43
CA LEU A 131 25.84 4.62 3.12
C LEU A 131 24.59 4.12 3.89
N LEU A 132 24.51 4.43 5.18
CA LEU A 132 23.34 4.09 6.00
C LEU A 132 22.08 4.79 5.50
N ALA A 133 22.16 6.08 5.18
CA ALA A 133 21.03 6.85 4.67
C ALA A 133 20.51 6.27 3.33
N VAL A 134 21.41 5.93 2.41
CA VAL A 134 21.06 5.29 1.14
C VAL A 134 20.41 3.93 1.38
N LEU A 135 20.95 3.11 2.29
CA LEU A 135 20.36 1.82 2.63
C LEU A 135 18.92 1.98 3.16
N LEU A 136 18.69 2.94 4.06
CA LEU A 136 17.36 3.23 4.58
C LEU A 136 16.40 3.71 3.48
N LEU A 137 16.84 4.63 2.63
CA LEU A 137 16.03 5.17 1.52
C LEU A 137 15.67 4.10 0.50
N VAL A 138 16.58 3.15 0.24
CA VAL A 138 16.31 2.05 -0.70
C VAL A 138 15.44 0.98 -0.05
N CYS A 139 15.73 0.54 1.17
CA CYS A 139 15.03 -0.58 1.80
C CYS A 139 13.61 -0.21 2.28
N ALA A 140 13.39 1.01 2.77
CA ALA A 140 12.09 1.44 3.29
C ALA A 140 10.92 1.27 2.29
N PRO A 141 11.00 1.72 1.02
CA PRO A 141 9.91 1.56 0.06
C PRO A 141 9.64 0.08 -0.28
N PHE A 142 10.65 -0.79 -0.29
CA PHE A 142 10.44 -2.23 -0.50
C PHE A 142 9.79 -2.91 0.69
N ALA A 143 10.16 -2.54 1.92
CA ALA A 143 9.50 -3.04 3.12
C ALA A 143 8.02 -2.63 3.16
N TRP A 144 7.75 -1.36 2.83
CA TRP A 144 6.40 -0.84 2.70
C TRP A 144 5.61 -1.53 1.57
N LEU A 145 6.21 -1.75 0.40
CA LEU A 145 5.54 -2.48 -0.68
C LEU A 145 5.23 -3.91 -0.24
N GLY A 146 6.20 -4.59 0.39
CA GLY A 146 6.05 -5.96 0.88
C GLY A 146 4.86 -6.11 1.83
N TYR A 147 4.67 -5.16 2.75
CA TYR A 147 3.51 -5.17 3.65
C TYR A 147 2.19 -4.84 2.93
N GLY A 148 2.24 -3.97 1.90
CA GLY A 148 1.10 -3.72 1.00
C GLY A 148 0.65 -4.97 0.26
N LEU A 149 1.58 -5.69 -0.36
CA LEU A 149 1.34 -6.93 -1.09
C LEU A 149 0.97 -8.10 -0.18
N TYR A 150 1.51 -8.14 1.05
CA TYR A 150 1.07 -9.07 2.07
C TYR A 150 -0.42 -8.87 2.39
N GLY A 151 -0.85 -7.61 2.53
CA GLY A 151 -2.27 -7.28 2.66
C GLY A 151 -3.10 -7.76 1.47
N ALA A 152 -2.64 -7.50 0.25
CA ALA A 152 -3.30 -7.99 -0.97
C ALA A 152 -3.44 -9.52 -0.99
N TYR A 153 -2.37 -10.24 -0.64
CA TYR A 153 -2.37 -11.70 -0.56
C TYR A 153 -3.36 -12.23 0.48
N GLN A 154 -3.38 -11.64 1.68
CA GLN A 154 -4.27 -12.06 2.75
C GLN A 154 -5.75 -11.86 2.38
N VAL A 155 -6.07 -10.72 1.75
CA VAL A 155 -7.41 -10.45 1.22
C VAL A 155 -7.76 -11.43 0.12
N TYR A 156 -6.86 -11.68 -0.83
CA TYR A 156 -7.08 -12.65 -1.91
C TYR A 156 -7.39 -14.06 -1.39
N GLN A 157 -6.81 -14.45 -0.25
CA GLN A 157 -7.04 -15.73 0.42
C GLN A 157 -8.32 -15.76 1.30
N GLY A 158 -9.19 -14.74 1.21
CA GLY A 158 -10.45 -14.69 1.96
C GLY A 158 -10.28 -14.29 3.43
N ARG A 159 -9.13 -13.74 3.84
CA ARG A 159 -8.91 -13.30 5.24
C ARG A 159 -9.25 -11.83 5.40
N ALA A 160 -9.95 -11.50 6.49
CA ALA A 160 -10.23 -10.13 6.87
C ALA A 160 -8.95 -9.41 7.34
N PHE A 161 -8.15 -8.94 6.39
CA PHE A 161 -6.90 -8.25 6.65
C PHE A 161 -7.13 -6.80 7.07
N ARG A 162 -6.44 -6.38 8.13
CA ARG A 162 -6.48 -5.01 8.65
C ARG A 162 -5.06 -4.54 8.94
N TYR A 163 -4.70 -3.35 8.47
CA TYR A 163 -3.40 -2.76 8.79
C TYR A 163 -3.36 -2.41 10.28
N TRP A 164 -2.35 -2.90 10.99
CA TRP A 164 -2.22 -2.73 12.44
C TRP A 164 -2.35 -1.27 12.94
N LEU A 165 -1.81 -0.30 12.21
CA LEU A 165 -1.80 1.10 12.65
C LEU A 165 -3.11 1.87 12.36
N ILE A 166 -3.92 1.40 11.41
CA ILE A 166 -5.06 2.17 10.85
C ILE A 166 -6.39 1.41 11.02
N GLY A 167 -6.34 0.09 11.23
CA GLY A 167 -7.50 -0.79 11.21
C GLY A 167 -8.59 -0.41 12.22
N GLU A 168 -8.23 -0.03 13.45
CA GLU A 168 -9.18 0.29 14.53
C GLU A 168 -9.79 1.69 14.45
N TRP A 169 -9.12 2.62 13.76
CA TRP A 169 -9.66 3.97 13.55
C TRP A 169 -10.66 3.96 12.39
N LEU A 170 -10.30 3.33 11.27
CA LEU A 170 -11.13 3.31 10.07
C LEU A 170 -12.47 2.56 10.26
N GLU A 171 -12.49 1.52 11.11
CA GLU A 171 -13.73 0.78 11.45
C GLU A 171 -14.75 1.68 12.18
N ARG A 172 -14.28 2.68 12.94
CA ARG A 172 -15.15 3.65 13.63
C ARG A 172 -15.71 4.71 12.68
N GLU A 173 -14.93 5.17 11.70
CA GLU A 173 -15.40 6.13 10.69
C GLU A 173 -16.41 5.50 9.71
N VAL A 174 -16.19 4.25 9.32
CA VAL A 174 -17.03 3.57 8.33
C VAL A 174 -18.34 3.06 8.93
N LYS A 175 -18.49 3.05 10.27
CA LYS A 175 -19.64 2.47 11.01
C LYS A 175 -20.15 1.22 10.28
N VAL A 176 -19.34 0.17 10.36
CA VAL A 176 -19.79 -1.16 9.94
C VAL A 176 -20.95 -1.61 10.81
#